data_AF-A0A2V5LN60-F1
#
_entry.id   AF-A0A2V5LN60-F1
#
_cell.length_a   1.000
_cell.length_b   1.000
_cell.length_c   1.000
_cell.angle_alpha   90.00
_cell.angle_beta   90.00
_cell.angle_gamma   90.00
#
_symmetry.space_group_name_H-M   'P 1'
#
loop_
_entity.id
_entity.type
_entity.pdbx_description
1 polymer ?
#
loop_
_entity_poly.entity_id
_entity_poly.type
_entity_poly.pdbx_seq_one_letter_code
_entity_poly.pdbx_strand_id
1 'polypeptide(L)'
;YQMDVVETDPIKGNFSNVARCRLSGTLLGPTNYHNYQPQLRSLYEQRFSRRMSFADYQRQIDVMSDAELIERWKEEARKITTYTTLREASSLKFSSALEAERHFRSHYLPGLIRDVGEATFGGGLSRRLPDRMLNQAIEEAWMRETRSPSDMMQELAGRFRQNGLHVFRHRRGMLFISPIRPRAFAYEQAGVSPSVNAILEALGSAQRSTGKQLFERLIRDSAGEHAEARSLAVASDLRWLINEGYVIEFNDGSLDLPRRKSKQQQETVEALAAASAGAVDTTTSTRSWPLQLTWPEQ
;
A
#
# COMPACT_ATOMS: atom_id res chain seq x y z
N TYR A 1 -29.97 -6.90 -13.74
CA TYR A 1 -31.39 -6.53 -13.68
C TYR A 1 -31.61 -5.40 -14.65
N GLN A 2 -32.75 -5.38 -15.31
CA GLN A 2 -33.22 -4.23 -16.08
C GLN A 2 -34.25 -3.47 -15.25
N MET A 3 -34.17 -2.14 -15.27
CA MET A 3 -35.10 -1.27 -14.57
C MET A 3 -36.01 -0.62 -15.61
N ASP A 4 -37.31 -0.91 -15.54
CA ASP A 4 -38.31 -0.33 -16.42
C ASP A 4 -39.29 0.49 -15.57
N VAL A 5 -39.50 1.75 -15.94
CA VAL A 5 -40.46 2.64 -15.29
C VAL A 5 -41.69 2.71 -16.17
N VAL A 6 -42.82 2.23 -15.65
CA VAL A 6 -44.11 2.24 -16.35
C VAL A 6 -45.03 3.23 -15.64
N GLU A 7 -45.67 4.11 -16.40
CA GLU A 7 -46.72 4.99 -15.90
C GLU A 7 -48.04 4.24 -15.93
N THR A 8 -48.65 4.06 -14.76
CA THR A 8 -49.98 3.44 -14.66
C THR A 8 -51.10 4.49 -14.68
N ASP A 9 -52.32 4.00 -14.82
CA ASP A 9 -53.53 4.81 -14.79
C ASP A 9 -53.59 5.76 -13.58
N PRO A 10 -54.28 6.91 -13.72
CA PRO A 10 -54.48 7.87 -12.64
C PRO A 10 -54.99 7.21 -11.36
N ILE A 11 -54.34 7.49 -10.23
CA ILE A 11 -54.81 7.03 -8.92
C ILE A 11 -56.20 7.63 -8.67
N LYS A 12 -57.23 6.78 -8.71
CA LYS A 12 -58.62 7.15 -8.46
C LYS A 12 -58.86 7.27 -6.95
N GLY A 13 -59.24 8.45 -6.49
CA GLY A 13 -59.58 8.69 -5.10
C GLY A 13 -59.59 10.18 -4.76
N ASN A 14 -60.50 10.59 -3.86
CA ASN A 14 -60.47 11.92 -3.27
C ASN A 14 -59.54 11.89 -2.05
N PHE A 15 -58.36 12.48 -2.18
CA PHE A 15 -57.36 12.52 -1.11
C PHE A 15 -57.37 13.91 -0.48
N SER A 16 -57.55 13.97 0.83
CA SER A 16 -57.64 15.23 1.59
C SER A 16 -56.32 15.66 2.23
N ASN A 17 -55.37 14.73 2.37
CA ASN A 17 -54.08 14.98 2.99
C ASN A 17 -52.97 14.16 2.31
N VAL A 18 -51.72 14.57 2.51
CA VAL A 18 -50.52 13.81 2.18
C VAL A 18 -49.54 13.92 3.35
N ALA A 19 -49.00 12.78 3.76
CA ALA A 19 -47.94 12.69 4.74
C ALA A 19 -46.58 12.94 4.08
N ARG A 20 -45.76 13.78 4.72
CA ARG A 20 -44.40 14.12 4.29
C ARG A 20 -43.41 13.84 5.41
N CYS A 21 -42.28 13.24 5.08
CA CYS A 21 -41.20 13.07 6.03
C CYS A 21 -40.43 14.40 6.19
N ARG A 22 -40.38 14.97 7.40
CA ARG A 22 -39.70 16.24 7.69
C ARG A 22 -38.18 16.20 7.44
N LEU A 23 -37.57 15.04 7.67
CA LEU A 23 -36.11 14.85 7.55
C LEU A 23 -35.62 14.69 6.10
N SER A 24 -36.42 14.03 5.25
CA SER A 24 -36.03 13.73 3.86
C SER A 24 -36.78 14.56 2.82
N GLY A 25 -37.89 15.17 3.21
CA GLY A 25 -38.81 15.86 2.32
C GLY A 25 -39.67 14.93 1.45
N THR A 26 -39.47 13.60 1.51
CA THR A 26 -40.17 12.60 0.69
C THR A 26 -41.67 12.54 1.04
N LEU A 27 -42.52 12.47 0.00
CA LEU A 27 -43.96 12.29 0.12
C LEU A 27 -44.28 10.80 0.28
N LEU A 28 -44.94 10.44 1.38
CA LEU A 28 -45.37 9.07 1.70
C LEU A 28 -46.80 8.79 1.22
N GLY A 29 -47.51 9.84 0.81
CA GLY A 29 -48.90 9.77 0.37
C GLY A 29 -49.92 9.97 1.48
N PRO A 30 -51.22 9.88 1.13
CA PRO A 30 -52.33 10.10 2.05
C PRO A 30 -52.37 9.05 3.15
N THR A 31 -52.75 9.45 4.37
CA THR A 31 -52.82 8.51 5.51
C THR A 31 -53.82 7.37 5.30
N ASN A 32 -54.81 7.58 4.43
CA ASN A 32 -55.86 6.63 4.09
C ASN A 32 -55.50 5.73 2.89
N TYR A 33 -54.32 5.90 2.29
CA TYR A 33 -53.89 5.09 1.15
C TYR A 33 -53.29 3.76 1.60
N HIS A 34 -53.66 2.66 0.93
CA HIS A 34 -53.23 1.31 1.32
C HIS A 34 -51.69 1.12 1.34
N ASN A 35 -50.95 1.82 0.47
CA ASN A 35 -49.49 1.75 0.45
C ASN A 35 -48.78 2.71 1.41
N TYR A 36 -49.52 3.56 2.14
CA TYR A 36 -48.92 4.51 3.10
C TYR A 36 -48.09 3.79 4.17
N GLN A 37 -48.66 2.79 4.85
CA GLN A 37 -47.97 2.05 5.91
C GLN A 37 -46.74 1.27 5.40
N PRO A 38 -46.82 0.51 4.28
CA PRO A 38 -45.64 -0.10 3.66
C PRO A 38 -44.54 0.89 3.28
N GLN A 39 -44.88 2.02 2.65
CA GLN A 39 -43.90 3.03 2.22
C GLN A 39 -43.21 3.69 3.41
N LEU A 40 -43.96 4.00 4.46
CA LEU A 40 -43.46 4.57 5.70
C LEU A 40 -42.45 3.64 6.39
N ARG A 41 -42.75 2.34 6.47
CA ARG A 41 -41.85 1.34 7.04
C ARG A 41 -40.59 1.14 6.18
N SER A 42 -40.75 1.05 4.86
CA SER A 42 -39.62 0.91 3.92
C SER A 42 -38.66 2.09 4.01
N LEU A 43 -39.18 3.33 4.05
CA LEU A 43 -38.34 4.54 4.13
C LEU A 43 -37.58 4.61 5.46
N TYR A 44 -38.22 4.23 6.56
CA TYR A 44 -37.58 4.11 7.87
C TYR A 44 -36.41 3.12 7.85
N GLU A 45 -36.66 1.90 7.38
CA GLU A 45 -35.66 0.82 7.35
C GLU A 45 -34.44 1.21 6.51
N GLN A 46 -34.66 1.88 5.37
CA GLN A 46 -33.60 2.27 4.44
C GLN A 46 -32.73 3.43 4.93
N ARG A 47 -33.32 4.47 5.55
CA ARG A 47 -32.59 5.73 5.81
C ARG A 47 -32.42 6.11 7.27
N PHE A 48 -33.27 5.59 8.16
CA PHE A 48 -33.39 6.12 9.52
C PHE A 48 -33.26 5.06 10.62
N SER A 49 -33.34 3.77 10.29
CA SER A 49 -33.20 2.65 11.23
C SER A 49 -31.93 2.69 12.08
N ARG A 50 -30.82 3.18 11.54
CA ARG A 50 -29.55 3.32 12.27
C ARG A 50 -29.46 4.54 13.19
N ARG A 51 -30.36 5.52 13.03
CA ARG A 51 -30.28 6.83 13.71
C ARG A 51 -31.34 7.03 14.77
N MET A 52 -32.51 6.41 14.65
CA MET A 52 -33.62 6.58 15.61
C MET A 52 -34.57 5.38 15.62
N SER A 53 -35.40 5.29 16.67
CA SER A 53 -36.46 4.30 16.76
C SER A 53 -37.60 4.59 15.78
N PHE A 54 -38.42 3.59 15.46
CA PHE A 54 -39.57 3.76 14.58
C PHE A 54 -40.60 4.72 15.16
N ALA A 55 -40.81 4.69 16.48
CA ALA A 55 -41.73 5.60 17.18
C ALA A 55 -41.26 7.06 17.08
N ASP A 56 -39.95 7.30 17.23
CA ASP A 56 -39.39 8.65 17.06
C ASP A 56 -39.49 9.11 15.61
N TYR A 57 -39.31 8.20 14.64
CA TYR A 57 -39.48 8.51 13.23
C TYR A 57 -40.93 8.88 12.87
N GLN A 58 -41.93 8.20 13.43
CA GLN A 58 -43.35 8.53 13.21
C GLN A 58 -43.69 9.96 13.66
N ARG A 59 -43.03 10.49 14.70
CA ARG A 59 -43.19 11.88 15.15
C ARG A 59 -42.61 12.92 14.18
N GLN A 60 -41.79 12.49 13.21
CA GLN A 60 -41.18 13.35 12.19
C GLN A 60 -41.98 13.38 10.88
N ILE A 61 -43.22 12.90 10.90
CA ILE A 61 -44.10 12.85 9.75
C ILE A 61 -45.17 13.92 9.90
N ASP A 62 -45.12 14.91 9.00
CA ASP A 62 -46.08 15.99 8.96
C ASP A 62 -47.19 15.63 7.96
N VAL A 63 -48.43 15.67 8.42
CA VAL A 63 -49.60 15.47 7.56
C VAL A 63 -50.06 16.84 7.07
N MET A 64 -49.92 17.09 5.78
CA MET A 64 -50.25 18.37 5.15
C MET A 64 -51.47 18.20 4.23
N SER A 65 -52.37 19.18 4.26
CA SER A 65 -53.57 19.24 3.41
C SER A 65 -53.38 20.28 2.30
N ASP A 66 -52.34 20.11 1.50
CA ASP A 66 -51.96 21.02 0.42
C ASP A 66 -52.21 20.35 -0.94
N ALA A 67 -53.10 20.93 -1.75
CA ALA A 67 -53.52 20.38 -3.04
C ALA A 67 -52.35 20.16 -4.02
N GLU A 68 -51.32 21.01 -3.99
CA GLU A 68 -50.15 20.85 -4.87
C GLU A 68 -49.32 19.61 -4.51
N LEU A 69 -49.17 19.33 -3.21
CA LEU A 69 -48.45 18.14 -2.74
C LEU A 69 -49.23 16.85 -3.05
N ILE A 70 -50.56 16.93 -3.05
CA ILE A 70 -51.43 15.80 -3.43
C ILE A 70 -51.26 15.46 -4.91
N GLU A 71 -51.24 16.46 -5.80
CA GLU A 71 -51.03 16.22 -7.23
C GLU A 71 -49.61 15.71 -7.53
N ARG A 72 -48.57 16.30 -6.90
CA ARG A 72 -47.20 15.78 -7.04
C ARG A 72 -47.07 14.34 -6.57
N TRP A 73 -47.68 14.01 -5.44
CA TRP A 73 -47.70 12.62 -4.98
C TRP A 73 -48.45 11.71 -5.97
N LYS A 74 -49.58 12.15 -6.54
CA LYS A 74 -50.30 11.36 -7.57
C LYS A 74 -49.43 11.11 -8.80
N GLU A 75 -48.67 12.10 -9.26
CA GLU A 75 -47.73 11.96 -10.38
C GLU A 75 -46.58 10.99 -10.04
N GLU A 76 -46.02 11.08 -8.84
CA GLU A 76 -44.96 10.17 -8.38
C GLU A 76 -45.48 8.74 -8.20
N ALA A 77 -46.66 8.58 -7.62
CA ALA A 77 -47.26 7.28 -7.35
C ALA A 77 -47.82 6.59 -8.61
N ARG A 78 -47.94 7.29 -9.75
CA ARG A 78 -48.17 6.70 -11.07
C ARG A 78 -46.96 5.97 -11.63
N LYS A 79 -45.75 6.33 -11.19
CA LYS A 79 -44.50 5.75 -11.72
C LYS A 79 -44.21 4.45 -10.96
N ILE A 80 -44.48 3.32 -11.60
CA ILE A 80 -44.14 2.01 -11.06
C ILE A 80 -42.83 1.55 -11.68
N THR A 81 -41.80 1.41 -10.84
CA THR A 81 -40.52 0.85 -11.25
C THR A 81 -40.53 -0.67 -11.09
N THR A 82 -40.37 -1.40 -12.19
CA THR A 82 -40.26 -2.85 -12.19
C THR A 82 -38.82 -3.26 -12.49
N TYR A 83 -38.30 -4.25 -11.77
CA TYR A 83 -36.96 -4.79 -11.94
C TYR A 83 -37.05 -6.21 -12.52
N THR A 84 -36.44 -6.45 -13.67
CA THR A 84 -36.49 -7.75 -14.35
C THR A 84 -35.12 -8.43 -14.32
N THR A 85 -35.06 -9.73 -14.00
CA THR A 85 -33.81 -10.51 -14.10
C THR A 85 -33.45 -10.75 -15.57
N LEU A 86 -32.16 -10.61 -15.90
CA LEU A 86 -31.64 -10.75 -17.26
C LEU A 86 -30.91 -12.08 -17.51
N ARG A 87 -30.49 -12.76 -16.44
CA ARG A 87 -29.63 -13.95 -16.52
C ARG A 87 -30.39 -15.27 -16.41
N GLU A 88 -31.65 -15.23 -16.00
CA GLU A 88 -32.50 -16.42 -15.83
C GLU A 88 -33.27 -16.73 -17.10
N ALA A 89 -33.47 -18.03 -17.39
CA ALA A 89 -34.29 -18.49 -18.51
C ALA A 89 -35.78 -18.11 -18.33
N SER A 90 -36.25 -17.97 -17.09
CA SER A 90 -37.53 -17.39 -16.74
C SER A 90 -37.31 -16.06 -16.02
N SER A 91 -37.55 -14.95 -16.73
CA SER A 91 -37.36 -13.61 -16.18
C SER A 91 -38.29 -13.36 -14.98
N LEU A 92 -37.71 -13.16 -13.79
CA LEU A 92 -38.42 -12.74 -12.59
C LEU A 92 -38.60 -11.23 -12.60
N LYS A 93 -39.81 -10.77 -12.29
CA LYS A 93 -40.15 -9.35 -12.14
C LYS A 93 -40.36 -9.01 -10.67
N PHE A 94 -39.67 -7.98 -10.19
CA PHE A 94 -39.81 -7.44 -8.85
C PHE A 94 -40.42 -6.04 -8.90
N SER A 95 -41.37 -5.74 -8.02
CA SER A 95 -42.02 -4.43 -7.91
C SER A 95 -41.27 -3.46 -6.98
N SER A 96 -40.20 -3.92 -6.32
CA SER A 96 -39.40 -3.13 -5.40
C SER A 96 -37.91 -3.35 -5.59
N ALA A 97 -37.14 -2.28 -5.46
CA ALA A 97 -35.68 -2.32 -5.49
C ALA A 97 -35.12 -3.24 -4.39
N LEU A 98 -35.77 -3.27 -3.22
CA LEU A 98 -35.35 -4.07 -2.07
C LEU A 98 -35.50 -5.58 -2.35
N GLU A 99 -36.57 -5.98 -3.03
CA GLU A 99 -36.81 -7.37 -3.41
C GLU A 99 -35.80 -7.84 -4.46
N ALA A 100 -35.55 -6.99 -5.47
CA ALA A 100 -34.51 -7.24 -6.46
C ALA A 100 -33.12 -7.34 -5.80
N GLU A 101 -32.82 -6.48 -4.83
CA GLU A 101 -31.57 -6.54 -4.07
C GLU A 101 -31.47 -7.81 -3.22
N ARG A 102 -32.52 -8.20 -2.48
CA ARG A 102 -32.55 -9.45 -1.71
C ARG A 102 -32.33 -10.68 -2.60
N HIS A 103 -32.99 -10.69 -3.76
CA HIS A 103 -32.80 -11.73 -4.76
C HIS A 103 -31.34 -11.77 -5.24
N PHE A 104 -30.75 -10.60 -5.53
CA PHE A 104 -29.34 -10.50 -5.91
C PHE A 104 -28.38 -11.01 -4.83
N ARG A 105 -28.57 -10.57 -3.58
CA ARG A 105 -27.73 -10.96 -2.45
C ARG A 105 -27.77 -12.46 -2.16
N SER A 106 -28.88 -13.11 -2.48
CA SER A 106 -29.06 -14.55 -2.26
C SER A 106 -28.53 -15.39 -3.43
N HIS A 107 -28.78 -14.98 -4.67
CA HIS A 107 -28.52 -15.82 -5.85
C HIS A 107 -27.22 -15.48 -6.60
N TYR A 108 -26.78 -14.22 -6.59
CA TYR A 108 -25.65 -13.77 -7.41
C TYR A 108 -24.46 -13.29 -6.58
N LEU A 109 -24.70 -12.64 -5.44
CA LEU A 109 -23.62 -12.12 -4.59
C LEU A 109 -22.63 -13.20 -4.11
N PRO A 110 -23.05 -14.42 -3.68
CA PRO A 110 -22.09 -15.43 -3.24
C PRO A 110 -21.08 -15.82 -4.30
N GLY A 111 -21.47 -15.83 -5.59
CA GLY A 111 -20.57 -16.12 -6.71
C GLY A 111 -19.67 -14.95 -7.12
N LEU A 112 -19.94 -13.74 -6.63
CA LEU A 112 -19.11 -12.55 -6.86
C LEU A 112 -18.08 -12.34 -5.76
N ILE A 113 -18.34 -12.85 -4.55
CA ILE A 113 -17.41 -12.81 -3.44
C ILE A 113 -16.31 -13.85 -3.70
N ARG A 114 -15.06 -13.43 -3.63
CA ARG A 114 -13.89 -14.30 -3.73
C ARG A 114 -13.12 -14.18 -2.44
N ASP A 115 -12.81 -15.32 -1.85
CA ASP A 115 -11.87 -15.38 -0.73
C ASP A 115 -10.44 -15.34 -1.29
N VAL A 116 -9.59 -14.53 -0.69
CA VAL A 116 -8.20 -14.34 -1.10
C VAL A 116 -7.35 -14.30 0.16
N GLY A 117 -6.40 -15.23 0.27
CA GLY A 117 -5.53 -15.34 1.45
C GLY A 117 -4.53 -14.18 1.61
N GLU A 118 -4.17 -13.50 0.51
CA GLU A 118 -3.25 -12.36 0.53
C GLU A 118 -3.66 -11.35 -0.55
N ALA A 119 -3.77 -10.07 -0.18
CA ALA A 119 -4.11 -8.98 -1.09
C ALA A 119 -3.11 -7.82 -0.93
N THR A 120 -2.57 -7.36 -2.05
CA THR A 120 -1.63 -6.23 -2.10
C THR A 120 -2.32 -4.96 -2.56
N PHE A 121 -2.14 -3.87 -1.82
CA PHE A 121 -2.72 -2.57 -2.14
C PHE A 121 -1.63 -1.56 -2.48
N GLY A 122 -1.90 -0.69 -3.46
CA GLY A 122 -1.06 0.49 -3.67
C GLY A 122 -1.19 1.47 -2.51
N GLY A 123 -0.08 2.05 -2.06
CA GLY A 123 -0.05 2.94 -0.88
C GLY A 123 -0.94 4.19 -0.99
N GLY A 124 -1.23 4.66 -2.21
CA GLY A 124 -2.21 5.74 -2.43
C GLY A 124 -3.66 5.28 -2.23
N LEU A 125 -4.00 4.07 -2.68
CA LEU A 125 -5.35 3.50 -2.56
C LEU A 125 -5.68 3.09 -1.13
N SER A 126 -4.68 2.58 -0.39
CA SER A 126 -4.86 2.17 1.01
C SER A 126 -5.25 3.30 1.95
N ARG A 127 -5.09 4.58 1.54
CA ARG A 127 -5.54 5.78 2.30
C ARG A 127 -6.99 6.18 2.03
N ARG A 128 -7.62 5.59 1.01
CA ARG A 128 -8.94 6.03 0.50
C ARG A 128 -9.93 4.87 0.42
N LEU A 129 -9.71 3.79 1.16
CA LEU A 129 -10.67 2.68 1.14
C LEU A 129 -11.99 3.13 1.77
N PRO A 130 -13.14 2.74 1.21
CA PRO A 130 -14.45 3.10 1.75
C PRO A 130 -14.76 2.36 3.06
N ASP A 131 -14.10 1.23 3.30
CA ASP A 131 -14.35 0.38 4.47
C ASP A 131 -13.55 0.85 5.69
N ARG A 132 -14.26 1.06 6.81
CA ARG A 132 -13.67 1.56 8.05
C ARG A 132 -12.76 0.55 8.73
N MET A 133 -13.12 -0.73 8.70
CA MET A 133 -12.34 -1.78 9.36
C MET A 133 -11.02 -2.01 8.63
N LEU A 134 -11.07 -2.03 7.29
CA LEU A 134 -9.86 -2.11 6.47
C LEU A 134 -8.96 -0.89 6.68
N ASN A 135 -9.51 0.33 6.68
CA ASN A 135 -8.72 1.53 6.96
C ASN A 135 -8.03 1.47 8.33
N GLN A 136 -8.76 1.10 9.38
CA GLN A 136 -8.19 0.99 10.71
C GLN A 136 -7.06 -0.05 10.76
N ALA A 137 -7.24 -1.22 10.15
CA ALA A 137 -6.21 -2.25 10.11
C ALA A 137 -4.94 -1.79 9.37
N ILE A 138 -5.09 -1.02 8.28
CA ILE A 138 -3.98 -0.44 7.53
C ILE A 138 -3.26 0.62 8.35
N GLU A 139 -3.99 1.52 9.02
CA GLU A 139 -3.42 2.54 9.89
C GLU A 139 -2.64 1.91 11.04
N GLU A 140 -3.17 0.88 11.68
CA GLU A 140 -2.46 0.13 12.73
C GLU A 140 -1.18 -0.52 12.22
N ALA A 141 -1.21 -1.08 11.01
CA ALA A 141 -0.01 -1.64 10.38
C ALA A 141 1.04 -0.55 10.09
N TRP A 142 0.62 0.61 9.60
CA TRP A 142 1.53 1.73 9.39
C TRP A 142 2.10 2.30 10.68
N MET A 143 1.31 2.37 11.74
CA MET A 143 1.78 2.84 13.04
C MET A 143 2.84 1.91 13.63
N ARG A 144 2.67 0.59 13.48
CA ARG A 144 3.69 -0.41 13.85
C ARG A 144 4.99 -0.18 13.10
N GLU A 145 4.91 0.01 11.80
CA GLU A 145 6.08 0.19 10.94
C GLU A 145 6.78 1.55 11.16
N THR A 146 6.02 2.61 11.45
CA THR A 146 6.57 3.93 11.77
C THR A 146 7.38 3.91 13.07
N ARG A 147 6.95 3.11 14.05
CA ARG A 147 7.67 2.95 15.32
C ARG A 147 8.95 2.14 15.17
N SER A 148 8.90 1.06 14.39
CA SER A 148 10.05 0.22 14.08
C SER A 148 9.88 -0.37 12.69
N PRO A 149 10.62 0.11 11.67
CA PRO A 149 10.41 -0.30 10.29
C PRO A 149 11.05 -1.67 10.03
N SER A 150 10.55 -2.72 10.68
CA SER A 150 11.19 -4.04 10.67
C SER A 150 10.81 -4.82 9.42
N ASP A 151 9.51 -4.91 9.14
CA ASP A 151 8.98 -5.71 8.03
C ASP A 151 9.31 -5.06 6.68
N MET A 152 9.20 -3.73 6.59
CA MET A 152 9.59 -2.93 5.45
C MET A 152 11.10 -3.08 5.19
N MET A 153 11.94 -3.01 6.22
CA MET A 153 13.38 -3.17 6.04
C MET A 153 13.76 -4.58 5.61
N GLN A 154 13.06 -5.62 6.08
CA GLN A 154 13.26 -6.98 5.65
C GLN A 154 12.92 -7.16 4.16
N GLU A 155 11.77 -6.63 3.73
CA GLU A 155 11.34 -6.66 2.33
C GLU A 155 12.30 -5.86 1.43
N LEU A 156 12.65 -4.62 1.84
CA LEU A 156 13.60 -3.78 1.11
C LEU A 156 14.97 -4.45 0.99
N ALA A 157 15.48 -5.02 2.08
CA ALA A 157 16.76 -5.73 2.04
C ALA A 157 16.72 -6.94 1.10
N GLY A 158 15.60 -7.67 1.07
CA GLY A 158 15.37 -8.76 0.11
C GLY A 158 15.42 -8.26 -1.33
N ARG A 159 14.65 -7.22 -1.65
CA ARG A 159 14.60 -6.62 -3.00
C ARG A 159 15.93 -6.04 -3.43
N PHE A 160 16.64 -5.35 -2.54
CA PHE A 160 17.97 -4.82 -2.84
C PHE A 160 18.93 -5.96 -3.24
N ARG A 161 18.97 -7.06 -2.48
CA ARG A 161 19.83 -8.20 -2.81
C ARG A 161 19.47 -8.85 -4.15
N GLN A 162 18.17 -8.98 -4.45
CA GLN A 162 17.71 -9.49 -5.75
C GLN A 162 18.14 -8.60 -6.92
N ASN A 163 18.29 -7.30 -6.69
CA ASN A 163 18.79 -6.33 -7.67
C ASN A 163 20.33 -6.12 -7.59
N GLY A 164 21.06 -7.01 -6.91
CA GLY A 164 22.53 -6.93 -6.82
C GLY A 164 23.05 -5.83 -5.87
N LEU A 165 22.19 -5.24 -5.05
CA LEU A 165 22.58 -4.26 -4.04
C LEU A 165 22.81 -4.93 -2.68
N HIS A 166 23.88 -4.53 -2.02
CA HIS A 166 24.33 -5.08 -0.75
C HIS A 166 24.02 -4.12 0.39
N VAL A 167 23.24 -4.60 1.36
CA VAL A 167 22.98 -3.89 2.62
C VAL A 167 24.05 -4.24 3.64
N PHE A 168 24.72 -3.25 4.22
CA PHE A 168 25.76 -3.45 5.24
C PHE A 168 25.65 -2.42 6.36
N ARG A 169 26.18 -2.77 7.56
CA ARG A 169 26.24 -1.84 8.70
C ARG A 169 27.62 -1.20 8.79
N HIS A 170 27.65 0.10 9.07
CA HIS A 170 28.89 0.84 9.30
C HIS A 170 28.88 1.55 10.67
N ARG A 171 29.70 2.59 10.87
CA ARG A 171 29.83 3.37 12.12
C ARG A 171 28.45 3.87 12.57
N ARG A 172 28.28 3.94 13.90
CA ARG A 172 27.01 4.33 14.56
C ARG A 172 25.81 3.40 14.28
N GLY A 173 26.05 2.21 13.73
CA GLY A 173 24.99 1.21 13.50
C GLY A 173 24.07 1.51 12.32
N MET A 174 24.36 2.57 11.55
CA MET A 174 23.59 2.92 10.36
C MET A 174 23.74 1.86 9.26
N LEU A 175 22.65 1.62 8.54
CA LEU A 175 22.61 0.73 7.39
C LEU A 175 22.88 1.53 6.11
N PHE A 176 23.77 1.01 5.28
CA PHE A 176 24.13 1.54 3.97
C PHE A 176 23.84 0.51 2.90
N ILE A 177 23.66 0.99 1.68
CA ILE A 177 23.37 0.18 0.50
C ILE A 177 24.44 0.50 -0.53
N SER A 178 25.05 -0.52 -1.14
CA SER A 178 26.05 -0.36 -2.19
C SER A 178 25.91 -1.46 -3.24
N PRO A 179 26.15 -1.17 -4.55
CA PRO A 179 26.28 -2.22 -5.57
C PRO A 179 27.53 -3.08 -5.35
N ILE A 180 28.52 -2.58 -4.61
CA ILE A 180 29.76 -3.29 -4.32
C ILE A 180 29.69 -3.84 -2.90
N ARG A 181 29.96 -5.14 -2.73
CA ARG A 181 29.96 -5.80 -1.42
C ARG A 181 31.21 -5.37 -0.63
N PRO A 182 31.08 -4.67 0.52
CA PRO A 182 32.24 -4.30 1.31
C PRO A 182 32.92 -5.54 1.91
N ARG A 183 34.25 -5.60 1.79
CA ARG A 183 35.10 -6.70 2.27
C ARG A 183 36.31 -6.12 2.97
N ALA A 184 36.60 -6.59 4.18
CA ALA A 184 37.83 -6.18 4.86
C ALA A 184 39.05 -6.65 4.04
N PHE A 185 40.03 -5.76 3.85
CA PHE A 185 41.29 -6.11 3.22
C PHE A 185 42.05 -7.12 4.08
N ALA A 186 42.25 -8.33 3.54
CA ALA A 186 42.78 -9.49 4.25
C ALA A 186 44.19 -9.90 3.82
N TYR A 187 44.78 -9.21 2.84
CA TYR A 187 46.12 -9.54 2.36
C TYR A 187 47.19 -9.03 3.33
N GLU A 188 48.24 -9.82 3.50
CA GLU A 188 49.44 -9.42 4.22
C GLU A 188 50.11 -8.25 3.48
N GLN A 189 50.51 -7.22 4.24
CA GLN A 189 51.08 -5.99 3.67
C GLN A 189 52.31 -6.25 2.78
N ALA A 190 53.04 -7.36 2.99
CA ALA A 190 54.23 -7.73 2.23
C ALA A 190 53.94 -8.17 0.78
N GLY A 191 52.72 -8.59 0.44
CA GLY A 191 52.35 -9.07 -0.90
C GLY A 191 51.69 -8.02 -1.80
N VAL A 192 51.62 -6.77 -1.36
CA VAL A 192 50.80 -5.71 -1.97
C VAL A 192 51.67 -4.52 -2.38
N SER A 193 51.27 -3.77 -3.41
CA SER A 193 52.01 -2.60 -3.86
C SER A 193 52.19 -1.56 -2.73
N PRO A 194 53.32 -0.82 -2.69
CA PRO A 194 53.54 0.22 -1.70
C PRO A 194 52.46 1.31 -1.71
N SER A 195 51.91 1.63 -2.89
CA SER A 195 50.84 2.62 -3.07
C SER A 195 49.54 2.19 -2.41
N VAL A 196 49.14 0.92 -2.56
CA VAL A 196 47.94 0.38 -1.90
C VAL A 196 48.12 0.36 -0.38
N ASN A 197 49.28 -0.05 0.13
CA ASN A 197 49.57 0.00 1.56
C ASN A 197 49.47 1.43 2.11
N ALA A 198 50.02 2.43 1.41
CA ALA A 198 49.93 3.83 1.79
C ALA A 198 48.47 4.33 1.83
N ILE A 199 47.63 3.94 0.86
CA ILE A 199 46.19 4.26 0.86
C ILE A 199 45.49 3.67 2.09
N LEU A 200 45.72 2.38 2.37
CA LEU A 200 45.08 1.68 3.48
C LEU A 200 45.51 2.24 4.85
N GLU A 201 46.78 2.59 5.01
CA GLU A 201 47.30 3.22 6.23
C GLU A 201 46.71 4.62 6.43
N ALA A 202 46.65 5.44 5.37
CA ALA A 202 46.08 6.76 5.44
C ALA A 202 44.59 6.73 5.85
N LEU A 203 43.83 5.78 5.33
CA LEU A 203 42.41 5.56 5.68
C LEU A 203 42.21 4.90 7.05
N GLY A 204 43.21 4.18 7.57
CA GLY A 204 43.18 3.54 8.89
C GLY A 204 43.22 4.51 10.08
N SER A 205 43.63 5.77 9.86
CA SER A 205 43.87 6.81 10.88
C SER A 205 42.61 7.40 11.56
N ALA A 206 41.56 6.60 11.74
CA ALA A 206 40.30 6.87 12.45
C ALA A 206 39.39 7.99 11.88
N GLN A 207 39.87 8.91 11.06
CA GLN A 207 39.06 9.99 10.48
C GLN A 207 38.64 9.69 9.04
N ARG A 208 37.32 9.75 8.77
CA ARG A 208 36.74 9.73 7.42
C ARG A 208 37.37 10.88 6.61
N SER A 209 37.96 10.55 5.46
CA SER A 209 38.67 11.52 4.62
C SER A 209 38.05 11.57 3.23
N THR A 210 38.04 12.74 2.61
CA THR A 210 37.62 12.89 1.21
C THR A 210 38.76 12.45 0.28
N GLY A 211 38.45 11.98 -0.93
CA GLY A 211 39.47 11.64 -1.94
C GLY A 211 40.54 12.73 -2.10
N LYS A 212 40.16 14.01 -2.18
CA LYS A 212 41.12 15.13 -2.26
C LYS A 212 42.09 15.20 -1.08
N GLN A 213 41.59 15.02 0.14
CA GLN A 213 42.41 15.04 1.35
C GLN A 213 43.35 13.82 1.42
N LEU A 214 42.88 12.66 0.94
CA LEU A 214 43.70 11.46 0.83
C LEU A 214 44.83 11.67 -0.18
N PHE A 215 44.52 12.22 -1.37
CA PHE A 215 45.52 12.56 -2.38
C PHE A 215 46.55 13.57 -1.86
N GLU A 216 46.10 14.65 -1.23
CA GLU A 216 47.01 15.66 -0.65
C GLU A 216 47.94 15.05 0.41
N ARG A 217 47.47 14.10 1.21
CA ARG A 217 48.29 13.40 2.21
C ARG A 217 49.32 12.48 1.57
N LEU A 218 48.94 11.75 0.52
CA LEU A 218 49.81 10.76 -0.15
C LEU A 218 50.83 11.41 -1.10
N ILE A 219 50.50 12.56 -1.69
CA ILE A 219 51.33 13.24 -2.70
C ILE A 219 52.24 14.32 -2.08
N ARG A 220 51.98 14.77 -0.83
CA ARG A 220 52.76 15.84 -0.16
C ARG A 220 54.28 15.66 -0.23
N ASP A 221 54.76 14.42 -0.19
CA ASP A 221 56.19 14.08 -0.17
C ASP A 221 56.78 13.79 -1.58
N SER A 222 56.03 14.04 -2.65
CA SER A 222 56.37 13.66 -4.02
C SER A 222 56.64 14.84 -4.97
N ALA A 223 57.35 15.87 -4.52
CA ALA A 223 57.76 16.98 -5.39
C ALA A 223 58.84 16.52 -6.40
N GLY A 224 58.46 16.36 -7.69
CA GLY A 224 59.38 16.05 -8.80
C GLY A 224 58.67 15.57 -10.08
N GLU A 225 59.41 15.33 -11.16
CA GLU A 225 58.91 14.87 -12.49
C GLU A 225 58.07 13.57 -12.45
N HIS A 226 58.15 12.80 -11.36
CA HIS A 226 57.37 11.58 -11.14
C HIS A 226 56.07 11.79 -10.32
N ALA A 227 55.69 13.03 -10.03
CA ALA A 227 54.49 13.35 -9.25
C ALA A 227 53.20 12.95 -10.00
N GLU A 228 53.12 13.24 -11.30
CA GLU A 228 51.95 12.92 -12.13
C GLU A 228 51.76 11.42 -12.29
N ALA A 229 52.84 10.68 -12.57
CA ALA A 229 52.82 9.22 -12.68
C ALA A 229 52.39 8.55 -11.35
N ARG A 230 52.88 9.07 -10.21
CA ARG A 230 52.45 8.60 -8.88
C ARG A 230 50.99 8.92 -8.59
N SER A 231 50.53 10.11 -8.96
CA SER A 231 49.12 10.52 -8.81
C SER A 231 48.20 9.59 -9.60
N LEU A 232 48.55 9.28 -10.86
CA LEU A 232 47.79 8.38 -11.71
C LEU A 232 47.77 6.94 -11.17
N ALA A 233 48.89 6.47 -10.62
CA ALA A 233 48.99 5.16 -9.98
C ALA A 233 48.09 5.07 -8.73
N VAL A 234 48.17 6.06 -7.84
CA VAL A 234 47.32 6.16 -6.64
C VAL A 234 45.83 6.21 -7.01
N ALA A 235 45.46 6.94 -8.06
CA ALA A 235 44.08 7.00 -8.54
C ALA A 235 43.59 5.65 -9.09
N SER A 236 44.44 4.95 -9.85
CA SER A 236 44.14 3.63 -10.40
C SER A 236 43.98 2.58 -9.28
N ASP A 237 44.88 2.59 -8.31
CA ASP A 237 44.85 1.70 -7.16
C ASP A 237 43.65 1.96 -6.25
N LEU A 238 43.33 3.23 -5.98
CA LEU A 238 42.15 3.61 -5.21
C LEU A 238 40.86 3.15 -5.88
N ARG A 239 40.76 3.33 -7.21
CA ARG A 239 39.59 2.87 -7.98
C ARG A 239 39.45 1.36 -7.91
N TRP A 240 40.55 0.62 -8.00
CA TRP A 240 40.55 -0.83 -7.83
C TRP A 240 40.08 -1.24 -6.43
N LEU A 241 40.60 -0.59 -5.37
CA LEU A 241 40.20 -0.84 -3.99
C LEU A 241 38.71 -0.60 -3.75
N ILE A 242 38.14 0.45 -4.36
CA ILE A 242 36.70 0.73 -4.30
C ILE A 242 35.90 -0.37 -5.00
N ASN A 243 36.27 -0.71 -6.24
CA ASN A 243 35.54 -1.69 -7.07
C ASN A 243 35.52 -3.09 -6.44
N GLU A 244 36.62 -3.51 -5.81
CA GLU A 244 36.71 -4.80 -5.09
C GLU A 244 36.03 -4.76 -3.71
N GLY A 245 35.63 -3.58 -3.24
CA GLY A 245 34.94 -3.37 -1.96
C GLY A 245 35.87 -3.31 -0.75
N TYR A 246 37.17 -3.13 -0.95
CA TYR A 246 38.16 -2.95 0.12
C TYR A 246 38.15 -1.54 0.72
N VAL A 247 37.67 -0.56 -0.05
CA VAL A 247 37.40 0.81 0.40
C VAL A 247 35.94 1.14 0.10
N ILE A 248 35.27 1.82 1.03
CA ILE A 248 33.89 2.28 0.85
C ILE A 248 33.93 3.74 0.46
N GLU A 249 33.36 4.06 -0.70
CA GLU A 249 33.01 5.42 -1.09
C GLU A 249 31.56 5.70 -0.70
N PHE A 250 31.34 6.76 0.08
CA PHE A 250 30.01 7.21 0.49
C PHE A 250 29.47 8.25 -0.49
N ASN A 251 28.15 8.50 -0.41
CA ASN A 251 27.45 9.47 -1.27
C ASN A 251 27.95 10.93 -1.13
N ASP A 252 28.62 11.25 -0.02
CA ASP A 252 29.26 12.55 0.24
C ASP A 252 30.69 12.64 -0.32
N GLY A 253 31.17 11.62 -1.05
CA GLY A 253 32.52 11.52 -1.60
C GLY A 253 33.59 11.21 -0.55
N SER A 254 33.18 10.80 0.64
CA SER A 254 34.10 10.38 1.69
C SER A 254 34.48 8.90 1.58
N LEU A 255 35.67 8.59 2.07
CA LEU A 255 36.27 7.26 2.00
C LEU A 255 36.48 6.71 3.43
N ASP A 256 36.19 5.44 3.62
CA ASP A 256 36.48 4.71 4.85
C ASP A 256 36.72 3.22 4.56
N LEU A 257 37.31 2.53 5.53
CA LEU A 257 37.51 1.09 5.45
C LEU A 257 36.25 0.33 5.91
N PRO A 258 35.95 -0.84 5.31
CA PRO A 258 34.97 -1.77 5.81
C PRO A 258 35.27 -2.17 7.26
N ARG A 259 34.23 -2.33 8.08
CA ARG A 259 34.41 -2.80 9.46
C ARG A 259 34.99 -4.21 9.43
N ARG A 260 36.15 -4.41 10.06
CA ARG A 260 36.61 -5.74 10.45
C ARG A 260 35.62 -6.29 11.47
N LYS A 261 34.98 -7.42 11.16
CA LYS A 261 34.21 -8.16 12.16
C LYS A 261 35.21 -8.67 13.20
N SER A 262 34.85 -8.67 14.48
CA SER A 262 35.67 -9.37 15.47
C SER A 262 35.70 -10.86 15.11
N LYS A 263 36.82 -11.55 15.39
CA LYS A 263 37.02 -12.97 15.05
C LYS A 263 35.84 -13.86 15.50
N GLN A 264 35.26 -13.56 16.68
CA GLN A 264 34.05 -14.22 17.19
C GLN A 264 32.80 -13.98 16.32
N GLN A 265 32.55 -12.76 15.83
CA GLN A 265 31.41 -12.47 14.96
C GLN A 265 31.56 -13.05 13.54
N GLN A 266 32.79 -13.35 13.13
CA GLN A 266 33.08 -13.96 11.84
C GLN A 266 32.77 -15.45 11.87
N GLU A 267 33.22 -16.15 12.91
CA GLU A 267 32.91 -17.57 13.17
C GLU A 267 31.40 -17.81 13.36
N THR A 268 30.67 -16.92 14.06
CA THR A 268 29.22 -17.11 14.24
C THR A 268 28.44 -16.91 12.93
N VAL A 269 28.84 -15.95 12.10
CA VAL A 269 28.16 -15.68 10.82
C VAL A 269 28.47 -16.74 9.78
N GLU A 270 29.68 -17.30 9.76
CA GLU A 270 30.04 -18.44 8.91
C GLU A 270 29.32 -19.72 9.37
N ALA A 271 29.20 -19.97 10.68
CA ALA A 271 28.42 -21.08 11.20
C ALA A 271 26.91 -20.97 10.87
N LEU A 272 26.33 -19.77 10.98
CA LEU A 272 24.93 -19.51 10.62
C LEU A 272 24.67 -19.58 9.10
N ALA A 273 25.64 -19.14 8.27
CA ALA A 273 25.58 -19.27 6.82
C ALA A 273 25.70 -20.74 6.36
N ALA A 274 26.55 -21.53 7.02
CA ALA A 274 26.67 -22.97 6.77
C ALA A 274 25.39 -23.72 7.20
N ALA A 275 24.80 -23.36 8.34
CA ALA A 275 23.55 -23.95 8.82
C ALA A 275 22.33 -23.61 7.93
N SER A 276 22.29 -22.41 7.35
CA SER A 276 21.23 -22.01 6.41
C SER A 276 21.41 -22.58 5.00
N ALA A 277 22.63 -22.92 4.59
CA ALA A 277 22.89 -23.65 3.34
C ALA A 277 22.45 -25.12 3.41
N GLY A 278 22.43 -25.74 4.59
CA GLY A 278 21.95 -27.12 4.79
C GLY A 278 20.42 -27.26 4.90
N ALA A 279 19.68 -26.15 4.97
CA ALA A 279 18.22 -26.17 5.18
C ALA A 279 17.39 -25.89 3.91
N VAL A 280 18.02 -25.77 2.73
CA VAL A 280 17.34 -25.36 1.49
C VAL A 280 16.63 -26.53 0.76
N ASP A 281 16.81 -27.78 1.18
CA ASP A 281 16.27 -28.94 0.44
C ASP A 281 14.82 -29.35 0.78
N THR A 282 14.04 -28.55 1.51
CA THR A 282 12.60 -28.83 1.64
C THR A 282 11.78 -27.55 1.78
N THR A 283 11.29 -27.05 0.65
CA THR A 283 10.10 -26.19 0.38
C THR A 283 10.40 -25.05 -0.59
N THR A 284 10.81 -25.39 -1.82
CA THR A 284 10.76 -24.44 -2.94
C THR A 284 9.31 -24.35 -3.43
N SER A 285 8.50 -23.49 -2.82
CA SER A 285 7.30 -22.97 -3.49
C SER A 285 7.72 -21.78 -4.33
N THR A 286 7.82 -22.01 -5.63
CA THR A 286 8.19 -21.03 -6.65
C THR A 286 7.14 -19.92 -6.69
N ARG A 287 7.36 -18.84 -5.94
CA ARG A 287 6.62 -17.58 -6.14
C ARG A 287 7.12 -16.92 -7.43
N SER A 288 6.56 -17.32 -8.56
CA SER A 288 6.67 -16.55 -9.81
C SER A 288 5.74 -15.33 -9.70
N TRP A 289 6.31 -14.16 -9.45
CA TRP A 289 5.57 -12.90 -9.59
C TRP A 289 5.63 -12.44 -11.04
N PRO A 290 4.51 -12.06 -11.68
CA PRO A 290 4.57 -11.57 -13.04
C PRO A 290 5.20 -10.16 -13.08
N LEU A 291 6.26 -10.10 -13.87
CA LEU A 291 6.79 -9.02 -14.70
C LEU A 291 6.26 -7.58 -14.50
N GLN A 292 7.23 -6.71 -14.20
CA GLN A 292 7.46 -5.35 -14.73
C GLN A 292 6.29 -4.34 -14.70
N LEU A 293 6.35 -3.45 -13.70
CA LEU A 293 5.64 -2.16 -13.72
C LEU A 293 6.64 -1.05 -14.06
N THR A 294 6.82 -0.77 -15.35
CA THR A 294 7.26 0.56 -15.80
C THR A 294 6.06 1.50 -15.72
N TRP A 295 6.11 2.49 -14.85
CA TRP A 295 5.12 3.56 -14.81
C TRP A 295 5.46 4.60 -15.87
N PRO A 296 4.58 4.89 -16.84
CA PRO A 296 4.72 6.09 -17.66
C PRO A 296 4.19 7.28 -16.86
N GLU A 297 5.02 8.31 -16.73
CA GLU A 297 4.60 9.61 -16.21
C GLU A 297 3.58 10.24 -17.17
N GLN A 298 2.45 10.72 -16.62
CA GLN A 298 1.61 11.77 -17.18
C GLN A 298 1.37 12.82 -16.11
#